data_AF-A0A955YJJ6-F1
#
_entry.id   AF-A0A955YJJ6-F1
#
_cell.length_a   1.000
_cell.length_b   1.000
_cell.length_c   1.000
_cell.angle_alpha   90.00
_cell.angle_beta   90.00
_cell.angle_gamma   90.00
#
_symmetry.space_group_name_H-M   'P 1'
#
loop_
_entity.id
_entity.type
_entity.pdbx_description
1 polymer ?
#
loop_
_entity_poly.entity_id
_entity_poly.type
_entity_poly.pdbx_seq_one_letter_code
_entity_poly.pdbx_strand_id
1 'polypeptide(L)'
;MLQQHVAAFTVTTLTLLAFVLRVVGGATRKAAWEAVAPPGFHVRSGYRLWQRLAWAQPHWRTQLLRLAPPPPCPSSVPLAGGVAHLRLVFSDDDAFGAFQHALGTPLLP
;
A
#
# COMPACT_ATOMS: atom_id res chain seq x y z
N MET A 1 0.39 -19.60 2.77
CA MET A 1 0.44 -18.13 2.65
C MET A 1 0.71 -17.55 4.03
N LEU A 2 1.87 -16.94 4.25
CA LEU A 2 2.20 -16.24 5.49
C LEU A 2 1.36 -14.94 5.54
N GLN A 3 0.42 -14.84 6.47
CA GLN A 3 -0.35 -13.61 6.68
C GLN A 3 0.57 -12.56 7.32
N GLN A 4 0.95 -11.54 6.55
CA GLN A 4 1.68 -10.39 7.09
C GLN A 4 0.69 -9.32 7.55
N HIS A 5 0.85 -8.89 8.80
CA HIS A 5 -0.01 -7.92 9.47
C HIS A 5 0.69 -6.58 9.64
N VAL A 6 -0.07 -5.50 9.49
CA VAL A 6 0.38 -4.16 9.85
C VAL A 6 0.28 -3.98 11.37
N ALA A 7 1.37 -3.59 12.04
CA ALA A 7 1.35 -3.35 13.48
C ALA A 7 0.26 -2.30 13.87
N ALA A 8 -0.51 -2.64 14.91
CA ALA A 8 -1.64 -1.91 15.50
C ALA A 8 -2.97 -1.85 14.69
N PHE A 9 -3.02 -2.40 13.46
CA PHE A 9 -4.27 -2.58 12.71
C PHE A 9 -4.26 -3.96 12.06
N THR A 10 -5.16 -4.86 12.46
CA THR A 10 -5.25 -6.24 11.93
C THR A 10 -5.80 -6.27 10.50
N VAL A 11 -5.21 -5.50 9.60
CA VAL A 11 -5.51 -5.46 8.17
C VAL A 11 -4.33 -6.10 7.46
N THR A 12 -4.63 -6.98 6.52
CA THR A 12 -3.59 -7.65 5.72
C THR A 12 -2.97 -6.67 4.73
N THR A 13 -1.73 -6.95 4.32
CA THR A 13 -1.03 -6.29 3.21
C THR A 13 -1.85 -6.29 1.93
N LEU A 14 -2.51 -7.41 1.62
CA LEU A 14 -3.40 -7.55 0.47
C LEU A 14 -4.61 -6.60 0.54
N THR A 15 -5.28 -6.52 1.69
CA THR A 15 -6.38 -5.56 1.88
C THR A 15 -5.91 -4.12 1.72
N LEU A 16 -4.74 -3.79 2.26
CA LEU A 16 -4.16 -2.46 2.15
C LEU A 16 -3.76 -2.13 0.70
N LEU A 17 -3.18 -3.08 -0.03
CA LEU A 17 -2.86 -2.92 -1.44
C LEU A 17 -4.14 -2.74 -2.27
N ALA A 18 -5.15 -3.58 -2.06
CA ALA A 18 -6.45 -3.48 -2.73
C ALA A 18 -7.11 -2.12 -2.48
N PHE A 19 -7.09 -1.62 -1.24
CA PHE A 19 -7.57 -0.29 -0.90
C PHE A 19 -6.88 0.80 -1.73
N VAL A 20 -5.55 0.77 -1.78
CA VAL A 20 -4.76 1.78 -2.48
C VAL A 20 -4.99 1.72 -3.99
N LEU A 21 -5.02 0.51 -4.59
CA LEU A 21 -5.28 0.33 -6.01
C LEU A 21 -6.64 0.90 -6.42
N ARG A 22 -7.68 0.74 -5.59
CA ARG A 22 -8.99 1.35 -5.86
C ARG A 22 -8.93 2.88 -5.85
N VAL A 23 -8.21 3.48 -4.90
CA VAL A 23 -8.04 4.96 -4.86
C VAL A 23 -7.25 5.45 -6.08
N VAL A 24 -6.18 4.75 -6.45
CA VAL A 24 -5.38 5.06 -7.64
C VAL A 24 -6.21 4.91 -8.92
N GLY A 25 -7.16 3.96 -8.95
CA GLY A 25 -8.13 3.78 -10.02
C GLY A 25 -9.27 4.82 -10.06
N GLY A 26 -9.23 5.85 -9.20
CA GLY A 26 -10.18 6.97 -9.22
C GLY A 26 -11.31 6.88 -8.19
N ALA A 27 -11.36 5.83 -7.37
CA ALA A 27 -12.35 5.78 -6.28
C ALA A 27 -12.02 6.78 -5.17
N THR A 28 -13.06 7.31 -4.51
CA THR A 28 -12.85 8.09 -3.29
C THR A 28 -12.30 7.18 -2.18
N ARG A 29 -11.54 7.74 -1.23
CA ARG A 29 -10.99 6.99 -0.08
C ARG A 29 -12.07 6.26 0.72
N LYS A 30 -13.26 6.86 0.87
CA LYS A 30 -14.41 6.22 1.53
C LYS A 30 -14.88 4.99 0.74
N ALA A 31 -15.23 5.16 -0.53
CA ALA A 31 -15.75 4.08 -1.37
C ALA A 31 -14.73 2.96 -1.58
N ALA A 32 -13.45 3.31 -1.72
CA ALA A 32 -12.36 2.35 -1.82
C ALA A 32 -12.22 1.52 -0.55
N TRP A 33 -12.32 2.14 0.63
CA TRP A 33 -12.24 1.43 1.90
C TRP A 33 -13.46 0.54 2.13
N GLU A 34 -14.68 1.05 1.96
CA GLU A 34 -15.91 0.27 2.14
C GLU A 34 -15.96 -0.97 1.24
N ALA A 35 -15.33 -0.93 0.07
CA ALA A 35 -15.27 -2.07 -0.85
C ALA A 35 -14.31 -3.19 -0.44
N VAL A 36 -13.34 -2.93 0.44
CA VAL A 36 -12.27 -3.91 0.78
C VAL A 36 -12.10 -4.12 2.28
N ALA A 37 -12.71 -3.28 3.11
CA ALA A 37 -12.58 -3.33 4.56
C ALA A 37 -13.10 -4.66 5.10
N PRO A 38 -12.38 -5.32 6.02
CA PRO A 38 -12.91 -6.47 6.72
C PRO A 38 -14.14 -6.07 7.56
N PRO A 39 -15.04 -7.03 7.88
CA PRO A 39 -16.16 -6.77 8.77
C PRO A 39 -15.71 -6.14 10.09
N GLY A 40 -16.46 -5.14 10.56
CA GLY A 40 -16.17 -4.43 11.81
C GLY A 40 -15.17 -3.27 11.71
N PHE A 41 -14.57 -3.01 10.54
CA PHE A 41 -13.70 -1.84 10.36
C PHE A 41 -14.47 -0.61 9.87
N HIS A 42 -14.34 0.50 10.60
CA HIS A 42 -14.93 1.77 10.20
C HIS A 42 -14.11 2.50 9.14
N VAL A 43 -14.77 3.39 8.38
CA VAL A 43 -14.14 4.28 7.39
C VAL A 43 -12.96 5.08 7.97
N ARG A 44 -13.05 5.47 9.25
CA ARG A 44 -11.96 6.16 9.96
C ARG A 44 -10.65 5.36 9.96
N SER A 45 -10.72 4.03 9.97
CA SER A 45 -9.56 3.14 9.86
C SER A 45 -8.89 3.28 8.50
N GLY A 46 -9.68 3.30 7.41
CA GLY A 46 -9.16 3.51 6.06
C GLY A 46 -8.43 4.85 5.90
N TYR A 47 -8.98 5.94 6.45
CA TYR A 47 -8.31 7.25 6.43
C TYR A 47 -6.99 7.24 7.24
N ARG A 48 -6.97 6.60 8.42
CA ARG A 48 -5.75 6.46 9.22
C ARG A 48 -4.68 5.65 8.49
N LEU A 49 -5.05 4.53 7.86
CA LEU A 49 -4.13 3.72 7.07
C LEU A 49 -3.58 4.49 5.88
N TRP A 50 -4.43 5.25 5.18
CA TRP A 50 -3.99 6.11 4.09
C TRP A 50 -2.94 7.14 4.56
N GLN A 51 -3.19 7.80 5.69
CA GLN A 51 -2.25 8.77 6.26
C GLN A 51 -0.91 8.11 6.63
N ARG A 52 -0.95 6.97 7.33
CA ARG A 52 0.27 6.21 7.67
C ARG A 52 1.05 5.81 6.43
N LEU A 53 0.36 5.36 5.37
CA LEU A 53 1.01 4.95 4.13
C LEU A 53 1.63 6.13 3.39
N ALA A 54 0.92 7.27 3.33
CA ALA A 54 1.46 8.50 2.77
C ALA A 54 2.71 8.98 3.52
N TRP A 55 2.71 8.89 4.85
CA TRP A 55 3.88 9.20 5.67
C TRP A 55 5.04 8.22 5.49
N ALA A 56 4.75 6.93 5.32
CA ALA A 56 5.77 5.91 5.08
C ALA A 56 6.37 6.00 3.66
N GLN A 57 5.66 6.62 2.70
CA GLN A 57 6.02 6.64 1.28
C GLN A 57 7.47 7.01 0.96
N PRO A 58 8.04 8.11 1.50
CA PRO A 58 9.42 8.48 1.22
C PRO A 58 10.42 7.39 1.64
N HIS A 59 10.13 6.67 2.72
CA HIS A 59 11.01 5.63 3.25
C HIS A 59 11.11 4.45 2.27
N TRP A 60 9.97 3.85 1.90
CA TRP A 60 9.99 2.70 0.99
C TRP A 60 10.33 3.10 -0.45
N ARG A 61 10.01 4.31 -0.91
CA ARG A 61 10.52 4.82 -2.21
C ARG A 61 12.04 4.85 -2.27
N THR A 62 12.71 5.29 -1.20
CA THR A 62 14.18 5.32 -1.13
C THR A 62 14.77 3.92 -1.25
N GLN A 63 14.12 2.92 -0.63
CA GLN A 63 14.55 1.53 -0.74
C GLN A 63 14.34 0.99 -2.16
N LEU A 64 13.19 1.26 -2.80
CA LEU A 64 12.91 0.82 -4.16
C LEU A 64 13.85 1.40 -5.19
N LEU A 65 14.27 2.66 -5.04
CA LEU A 65 15.25 3.30 -5.93
C LEU A 65 16.60 2.58 -5.97
N ARG A 66 16.93 1.79 -4.94
CA ARG A 66 18.13 0.95 -4.93
C ARG A 66 17.96 -0.36 -5.70
N LEU A 67 16.72 -0.75 -5.98
CA LEU A 67 16.37 -2.01 -6.65
C LEU A 67 16.07 -1.77 -8.13
N ALA A 68 15.36 -0.69 -8.46
CA ALA A 68 15.01 -0.35 -9.83
C ALA A 68 14.79 1.17 -9.99
N PRO A 69 14.89 1.72 -11.21
CA PRO A 69 14.42 3.06 -11.50
C PRO A 69 12.89 3.13 -11.41
N PRO A 70 12.32 4.29 -11.00
CA PRO A 70 10.88 4.43 -10.86
C PRO A 70 10.22 4.42 -12.25
N PRO A 71 9.09 3.69 -12.44
CA PRO A 71 8.37 3.72 -13.69
C PRO A 71 7.68 5.09 -13.88
N PRO A 72 7.45 5.52 -15.14
CA PRO A 72 6.62 6.68 -15.42
C PRO A 72 5.20 6.46 -14.86
N CYS A 73 4.68 7.45 -14.14
CA CYS A 73 3.35 7.41 -13.54
C CYS A 73 2.60 8.72 -13.82
N PRO A 74 1.56 8.71 -14.68
CA PRO A 74 0.80 9.92 -15.03
C PRO A 74 -0.24 10.32 -13.97
N SER A 75 -0.40 9.53 -12.90
CA SER A 75 -1.42 9.78 -11.89
C SER A 75 -1.00 10.91 -10.94
N SER A 76 -1.92 11.82 -10.67
CA SER A 76 -1.76 12.88 -9.65
C SER A 76 -2.00 12.39 -8.22
N VAL A 77 -2.40 11.13 -8.04
CA VAL A 77 -2.63 10.55 -6.71
C VAL A 77 -1.29 10.36 -5.99
N PRO A 78 -1.10 10.91 -4.78
CA PRO A 78 0.20 10.92 -4.09
C PRO A 78 0.89 9.56 -3.98
N LEU A 79 0.12 8.47 -3.83
CA LEU A 79 0.65 7.11 -3.68
C LEU A 79 0.85 6.34 -4.99
N ALA A 80 0.29 6.80 -6.11
CA ALA A 80 0.23 6.03 -7.34
C ALA A 80 1.61 5.66 -7.88
N GLY A 81 2.53 6.64 -7.97
CA GLY A 81 3.88 6.39 -8.47
C GLY A 81 4.69 5.47 -7.57
N GLY A 82 4.46 5.49 -6.26
CA GLY A 82 5.08 4.53 -5.34
C GLY A 82 4.56 3.11 -5.58
N VAL A 83 3.24 2.94 -5.65
CA VAL A 83 2.62 1.63 -5.84
C VAL A 83 2.98 1.03 -7.20
N ALA A 84 3.05 1.85 -8.25
CA ALA A 84 3.54 1.43 -9.56
C ALA A 84 4.99 0.93 -9.48
N HIS A 85 5.85 1.62 -8.73
CA HIS A 85 7.23 1.19 -8.51
C HIS A 85 7.29 -0.12 -7.72
N LEU A 86 6.50 -0.28 -6.66
CA LEU A 86 6.42 -1.54 -5.90
C LEU A 86 6.04 -2.71 -6.79
N ARG A 87 5.01 -2.56 -7.63
CA ARG A 87 4.54 -3.62 -8.53
C ARG A 87 5.51 -3.92 -9.68
N LEU A 88 6.34 -2.95 -10.06
CA LEU A 88 7.43 -3.17 -11.01
C LEU A 88 8.51 -4.07 -10.39
N VAL A 89 8.90 -3.80 -9.15
CA VAL A 89 9.97 -4.56 -8.46
C VAL A 89 9.48 -5.91 -7.96
N PHE A 90 8.28 -5.95 -7.38
CA PHE A 90 7.66 -7.12 -6.81
C PHE A 90 6.41 -7.47 -7.63
N SER A 91 6.57 -8.35 -8.62
CA SER A 91 5.50 -8.81 -9.52
C SER A 91 4.48 -9.75 -8.84
N ASP A 92 4.20 -9.52 -7.56
CA ASP A 92 3.31 -10.31 -6.73
C ASP A 92 1.93 -9.64 -6.63
N ASP A 93 0.89 -10.46 -6.51
CA ASP A 93 -0.48 -10.01 -6.19
C ASP A 93 -0.53 -9.31 -4.83
N ASP A 94 0.43 -9.61 -3.94
CA ASP A 94 0.69 -8.88 -2.70
C ASP A 94 2.07 -8.18 -2.71
N ALA A 95 2.26 -7.20 -3.59
CA ALA A 95 3.49 -6.40 -3.67
C ALA A 95 3.89 -5.73 -2.34
N PHE A 96 2.92 -5.47 -1.45
CA PHE A 96 3.20 -4.94 -0.11
C PHE A 96 3.81 -6.02 0.80
N GLY A 97 3.25 -7.22 0.82
CA GLY A 97 3.83 -8.33 1.56
C GLY A 97 5.19 -8.77 1.02
N ALA A 98 5.32 -8.84 -0.31
CA ALA A 98 6.59 -9.15 -0.96
C ALA A 98 7.70 -8.17 -0.58
N PHE A 99 7.39 -6.86 -0.52
CA PHE A 99 8.30 -5.83 -0.03
C PHE A 99 8.72 -6.06 1.44
N GLN A 100 7.75 -6.29 2.33
CA GLN A 100 8.04 -6.51 3.75
C GLN A 100 8.88 -7.77 3.98
N HIS A 101 8.61 -8.83 3.23
CA HIS A 101 9.37 -10.07 3.27
C HIS A 101 10.80 -9.87 2.74
N ALA A 102 10.96 -9.24 1.57
CA ALA A 102 12.26 -9.09 0.93
C ALA A 102 13.21 -8.17 1.70
N LEU A 103 12.68 -7.11 2.32
CA LEU A 103 13.49 -6.08 2.98
C LEU A 103 13.45 -6.14 4.51
N GLY A 104 12.70 -7.09 5.09
CA GLY A 104 12.55 -7.23 6.54
C GLY A 104 12.03 -5.97 7.24
N THR A 105 11.43 -5.05 6.49
CA THR A 105 11.03 -3.72 6.96
C THR A 105 9.52 -3.62 7.00
N PRO A 106 8.90 -3.11 8.07
CA PRO A 106 7.47 -2.91 8.09
C PRO A 106 7.05 -1.84 7.06
N LEU A 107 5.95 -2.08 6.33
CA LEU A 107 5.44 -1.13 5.34
C LEU A 107 4.93 0.15 5.99
N LEU A 108 4.34 0.03 7.18
CA LEU A 108 3.83 1.14 7.98
C LEU A 108 4.54 1.12 9.34
N PRO A 109 5.01 2.29 9.82
CA PRO A 109 5.60 2.41 11.16
C PRO A 109 4.56 2.19 12.25
#